data_AF-X8BH34-F1
#
_entry.id   AF-X8BH34-F1
#
_cell.length_a   1.000
_cell.length_b   1.000
_cell.length_c   1.000
_cell.angle_alpha   90.00
_cell.angle_beta   90.00
_cell.angle_gamma   90.00
#
_symmetry.space_group_name_H-M   'P 1'
#
loop_
_entity.id
_entity.type
_entity.pdbx_description
1 polymer ?
#
loop_
_entity_poly.entity_id
_entity_poly.type
_entity_poly.pdbx_seq_one_letter_code
_entity_poly.pdbx_strand_id
1 'polypeptide(L)' 'MSLDTSTRVVLSDDEVALIDAYWRAANYLSVGQIYLLDNPLLAEPLAPEHIKPRLLGHWGTTPD' A
#
# COMPACT_ATOMS: atom_id res chain seq x y z
N MET A 1 -35.38 23.77 -19.67
CA MET A 1 -33.99 23.76 -19.16
C MET A 1 -33.90 22.64 -18.12
N SER A 2 -33.70 21.41 -18.60
CA SER A 2 -33.61 20.23 -17.74
C SER A 2 -32.14 19.88 -17.61
N LEU A 3 -31.61 19.96 -16.40
CA LEU A 3 -30.24 19.54 -16.11
C LEU A 3 -30.21 18.02 -16.22
N ASP A 4 -29.47 17.54 -17.21
CA ASP A 4 -29.14 16.13 -17.38
C ASP A 4 -28.38 15.67 -16.14
N THR A 5 -29.00 14.77 -15.38
CA THR A 5 -28.44 14.25 -14.14
C THR A 5 -27.28 13.32 -14.51
N SER A 6 -26.10 13.91 -14.60
CA SER A 6 -24.78 13.34 -14.31
C SER A 6 -24.70 11.82 -14.44
N THR A 7 -24.19 11.33 -15.57
CA THR A 7 -23.69 9.95 -15.70
C THR A 7 -22.69 9.68 -14.59
N ARG A 8 -23.12 8.96 -13.56
CA ARG A 8 -22.23 8.42 -12.53
C ARG A 8 -21.34 7.37 -13.21
N VAL A 9 -20.10 7.74 -13.48
CA VAL A 9 -19.08 6.78 -13.92
C VAL A 9 -18.78 5.89 -12.71
N VAL A 10 -19.27 4.66 -12.78
CA VAL A 10 -18.97 3.62 -11.79
C VAL A 10 -17.72 2.91 -12.29
N LEU A 11 -16.75 2.72 -11.40
CA LEU A 11 -15.55 1.94 -11.71
C LEU A 11 -15.94 0.52 -12.09
N SER A 12 -15.29 0.00 -13.11
CA SER A 12 -15.34 -1.42 -13.44
C SER A 12 -14.68 -2.24 -12.33
N ASP A 13 -15.03 -3.52 -12.24
CA ASP A 13 -14.44 -4.44 -11.27
C ASP A 13 -12.92 -4.55 -11.45
N ASP A 14 -12.42 -4.46 -12.69
CA ASP A 14 -10.98 -4.47 -12.99
C ASP A 14 -10.27 -3.22 -12.44
N GLU A 15 -10.88 -2.04 -12.56
CA GLU A 15 -10.33 -0.80 -11.99
C GLU A 15 -10.30 -0.86 -10.46
N VAL A 16 -11.35 -1.41 -9.84
CA VAL A 16 -11.38 -1.62 -8.38
C VAL A 16 -10.26 -2.59 -7.96
N ALA A 17 -10.07 -3.69 -8.68
CA ALA A 17 -9.03 -4.68 -8.39
C ALA A 17 -7.62 -4.08 -8.52
N LEU A 18 -7.39 -3.23 -9.51
CA LEU A 18 -6.10 -2.55 -9.70
C LEU A 18 -5.79 -1.56 -8.57
N ILE A 19 -6.80 -0.82 -8.10
CA ILE A 19 -6.64 0.10 -6.97
C ILE A 19 -6.33 -0.67 -5.68
N ASP A 20 -7.02 -1.78 -5.41
CA ASP A 20 -6.71 -2.64 -4.26
C ASP A 20 -5.28 -3.20 -4.32
N ALA A 21 -4.87 -3.70 -5.49
CA ALA A 21 -3.52 -4.20 -5.69
C ALA A 21 -2.46 -3.12 -5.45
N TYR A 22 -2.70 -1.91 -5.96
CA TYR A 22 -1.85 -0.76 -5.72
C TYR A 22 -1.79 -0.40 -4.23
N TRP A 23 -2.93 -0.32 -3.55
CA TRP A 23 -3.00 0.00 -2.13
C TRP A 23 -2.23 -1.00 -1.27
N ARG A 24 -2.38 -2.30 -1.56
CA ARG A 24 -1.62 -3.37 -0.89
C ARG A 24 -0.12 -3.28 -1.16
N ALA A 25 0.28 -2.99 -2.40
CA ALA A 25 1.69 -2.82 -2.75
C ALA A 25 2.30 -1.61 -2.04
N ALA A 26 1.61 -0.47 -2.01
CA ALA A 26 2.04 0.73 -1.31
C ALA A 26 2.19 0.46 0.20
N ASN A 27 1.22 -0.20 0.81
CA ASN A 27 1.26 -0.58 2.23
C ASN A 27 2.45 -1.50 2.55
N TYR A 28 2.71 -2.49 1.69
CA TYR A 28 3.84 -3.39 1.86
C TYR A 28 5.18 -2.66 1.81
N LEU A 29 5.37 -1.79 0.80
CA LEU A 29 6.58 -1.00 0.66
C LEU A 29 6.78 -0.03 1.83
N SER A 30 5.71 0.61 2.30
CA SER A 30 5.74 1.50 3.46
C SER A 30 6.19 0.79 4.73
N VAL A 31 5.66 -0.40 5.02
CA VAL A 31 6.16 -1.23 6.13
C VAL A 31 7.62 -1.59 5.92
N GLY A 32 8.01 -2.01 4.71
CA GLY A 32 9.42 -2.29 4.38
C GLY A 32 10.33 -1.09 4.66
N GLN A 33 9.93 0.11 4.23
CA GLN A 33 10.69 1.35 4.45
C GLN A 33 10.82 1.73 5.92
N ILE A 34 9.80 1.49 6.75
CA ILE A 34 9.83 1.82 8.18
C ILE A 34 10.68 0.80 8.96
N TYR A 35 10.54 -0.50 8.66
CA TYR A 35 11.03 -1.57 9.53
C TYR A 35 12.22 -2.36 8.99
N LEU A 36 12.35 -2.54 7.67
CA LEU A 36 13.34 -3.44 7.09
C LEU A 36 14.62 -2.72 6.66
N LEU A 37 15.77 -3.30 6.99
CA LEU A 37 17.07 -2.91 6.46
C LEU A 37 17.48 -3.75 5.24
N ASP A 38 16.98 -4.99 5.16
CA ASP A 38 17.24 -5.93 4.07
C ASP A 38 16.06 -6.92 3.91
N ASN A 39 16.13 -7.81 2.92
CA ASN A 39 15.12 -8.81 2.57
C ASN A 39 13.71 -8.21 2.35
N PRO A 40 13.57 -7.12 1.56
CA PRO A 40 12.31 -6.38 1.45
C PRO A 40 11.20 -7.15 0.74
N LEU A 41 11.52 -8.23 0.03
CA LEU A 41 10.55 -9.10 -0.66
C LEU A 41 10.36 -10.46 0.01
N LEU A 42 10.98 -10.68 1.18
CA LEU A 42 10.95 -11.96 1.91
C LEU A 42 11.34 -13.16 1.03
N ALA A 43 12.42 -13.02 0.25
CA ALA A 43 12.98 -14.10 -0.57
C ALA A 43 13.49 -15.28 0.28
N GLU A 44 13.79 -15.00 1.55
CA GLU A 44 14.08 -15.97 2.60
C GLU A 44 13.24 -15.66 3.86
N PRO A 45 13.10 -16.60 4.81
CA PRO A 45 12.36 -16.35 6.05
C PRO A 45 12.87 -15.11 6.79
N LEU A 46 11.93 -14.32 7.33
CA LEU A 46 12.28 -13.10 8.06
C LEU A 46 13.09 -13.43 9.32
N ALA A 47 14.22 -12.76 9.49
CA ALA A 47 15.11 -12.90 10.64
C ALA A 47 15.35 -11.52 11.30
N PRO A 48 15.71 -11.46 12.59
CA PRO A 48 15.95 -10.20 13.29
C PRO A 48 16.99 -9.30 12.61
N GLU A 49 17.96 -9.88 11.91
CA GLU A 49 19.02 -9.19 11.18
C GLU A 49 18.48 -8.36 10.01
N HIS A 50 17.26 -8.63 9.53
CA HIS A 50 16.61 -7.84 8.48
C HIS A 50 15.91 -6.59 9.02
N ILE A 51 15.81 -6.41 10.35
CA ILE A 51 15.04 -5.32 10.97
C ILE A 51 15.97 -4.17 11.37
N LYS A 52 15.63 -2.94 10.99
CA LYS A 52 16.43 -1.76 11.35
C LYS A 52 16.65 -1.66 12.86
N PRO A 53 17.90 -1.43 13.32
CA PRO A 53 18.19 -1.26 14.75
C PRO A 53 17.49 -0.07 15.41
N ARG A 54 17.11 0.93 14.61
CA ARG A 54 16.34 2.09 15.05
C ARG A 54 15.21 2.35 14.06
N LEU A 55 13.99 2.35 14.57
CA LEU A 55 12.77 2.60 13.80
C LEU A 55 12.49 4.10 13.76
N LEU A 56 12.33 4.64 12.56
CA LEU A 56 11.94 6.03 12.32
C LEU A 56 10.88 6.06 11.23
N GLY A 57 9.74 6.66 11.53
CA GLY A 57 8.57 6.71 10.65
C GLY A 57 7.28 6.53 11.45
N HIS A 58 6.15 6.90 10.84
CA HIS A 58 4.82 6.76 11.44
C HIS A 58 3.95 5.89 10.55
N TRP A 59 3.56 4.73 11.04
CA TRP A 59 2.63 3.86 10.31
C TRP A 59 1.19 4.40 10.35
N GLY A 60 0.78 5.03 11.46
CA GLY A 60 -0.63 5.32 11.74
C GLY A 60 -1.38 6.19 10.73
N THR A 61 -0.69 6.96 9.89
CA THR A 61 -1.28 7.82 8.83
C THR A 61 -0.85 7.40 7.42
N THR A 62 -0.18 6.25 7.28
CA THR A 62 0.30 5.75 5.98
C THR A 62 -0.74 4.95 5.18
N PRO A 63 -1.67 4.17 5.79
CA PRO A 63 -2.66 3.43 5.03
C PRO A 63 -3.88 4.28 4.57
N ASP A 64 -3.93 5.56 4.98
CA ASP A 64 -5.01 6.51 4.68
C ASP A 64 -5.05 6.99 3.22
#